data_AF-X1R2X5-F1
#
_entry.id   AF-X1R2X5-F1
#
_cell.length_a   1.000
_cell.length_b   1.000
_cell.length_c   1.000
_cell.angle_alpha   90.00
_cell.angle_beta   90.00
_cell.angle_gamma   90.00
#
_symmetry.space_group_name_H-M   'P 1'
#
loop_
_entity.id
_entity.type
_entity.pdbx_description
1 polymer ?
#
loop_
_entity_poly.entity_id
_entity_poly.type
_entity_poly.pdbx_seq_one_letter_code
_entity_poly.pdbx_strand_id
1 'polypeptide(L)'
;MAKKKVEKPKREVTKRQLSHWQRQKKRQRIILGLGSFVVAVVLVIVGVGWYFGYYQPLHQTVISVNNTEFNMDYYIKILKLYGEGWPVQYMDALADEVVTIIGRNELVR
;
A
#
# COMPACT_ATOMS: atom_id res chain seq x y z
N MET A 1 30.02 -1.56 -63.96
CA MET A 1 31.04 -1.90 -62.93
C MET A 1 30.53 -1.43 -61.57
N ALA A 2 30.35 -2.33 -60.59
CA ALA A 2 29.81 -2.00 -59.28
C ALA A 2 30.94 -1.68 -58.28
N LYS A 3 30.89 -0.51 -57.64
CA LYS A 3 31.84 -0.13 -56.57
C LYS A 3 31.64 -1.05 -55.37
N LYS A 4 32.66 -1.86 -55.02
CA LYS A 4 32.73 -2.59 -53.75
C LYS A 4 32.74 -1.59 -52.59
N LYS A 5 31.79 -1.70 -51.66
CA LYS A 5 31.81 -0.96 -50.40
C LYS A 5 32.95 -1.50 -49.54
N VAL A 6 33.94 -0.66 -49.26
CA VAL A 6 35.01 -0.95 -48.30
C VAL A 6 34.39 -0.87 -46.90
N GLU A 7 34.32 -2.00 -46.20
CA GLU A 7 33.90 -2.02 -44.80
C GLU A 7 34.90 -1.21 -43.96
N LYS A 8 34.38 -0.23 -43.21
CA LYS A 8 35.19 0.58 -42.31
C LYS A 8 35.78 -0.33 -41.23
N PRO A 9 37.08 -0.20 -40.89
CA PRO A 9 37.68 -1.02 -39.85
C PRO A 9 36.91 -0.80 -38.54
N LYS A 10 36.52 -1.90 -37.88
CA LYS A 10 35.89 -1.86 -36.56
C LYS A 10 36.80 -1.10 -35.63
N ARG A 11 36.33 0.05 -35.15
CA ARG A 11 37.10 0.92 -34.24
C ARG A 11 37.33 0.17 -32.94
N GLU A 12 38.54 -0.33 -32.73
CA GLU A 12 38.93 -0.95 -31.47
C GLU A 12 39.02 0.13 -30.38
N VAL A 13 38.16 0.01 -29.39
CA VAL A 13 38.14 0.93 -28.24
C VAL A 13 39.38 0.67 -27.39
N THR A 14 40.17 1.73 -27.17
CA THR A 14 41.40 1.68 -26.36
C THR A 14 41.07 1.28 -24.92
N LYS A 15 41.89 0.41 -24.30
CA LYS A 15 41.67 -0.10 -22.93
C LYS A 15 41.43 0.99 -21.87
N ARG A 16 42.04 2.18 -22.03
CA ARG A 16 41.79 3.36 -21.16
C ARG A 16 40.37 3.91 -21.27
N GLN A 17 39.77 3.93 -22.47
CA GLN A 17 38.38 4.39 -22.67
C GLN A 17 37.38 3.42 -22.01
N LEU A 18 37.66 2.11 -22.08
CA LEU A 18 36.83 1.08 -21.42
C LEU A 18 36.82 1.21 -19.89
N SER A 19 37.93 1.59 -19.26
CA SER A 19 38.01 1.69 -17.79
C SER A 19 37.18 2.86 -17.24
N HIS A 20 37.16 4.00 -17.94
CA HIS A 20 36.31 5.14 -17.60
C HIS A 20 34.82 4.78 -17.76
N TRP A 21 34.48 4.07 -18.85
CA TRP A 21 33.13 3.59 -19.10
C TRP A 21 32.63 2.63 -18.01
N GLN A 22 33.48 1.69 -17.57
CA GLN A 22 33.15 0.78 -16.48
C GLN A 22 32.96 1.51 -15.14
N ARG A 23 33.80 2.51 -14.84
CA ARG A 23 33.66 3.34 -13.63
C ARG A 23 32.37 4.16 -13.64
N GLN A 24 32.00 4.74 -14.78
CA GLN A 24 30.72 5.45 -14.93
C GLN A 24 29.53 4.51 -14.77
N LYS A 25 29.56 3.33 -15.39
CA LYS A 25 28.50 2.31 -15.27
C LYS A 25 28.31 1.82 -13.84
N LYS A 26 29.42 1.65 -13.09
CA LYS A 26 29.38 1.32 -11.65
C LYS A 26 28.74 2.44 -10.83
N ARG A 27 29.18 3.69 -11.03
CA ARG A 27 28.59 4.84 -10.31
C ARG A 27 27.12 5.03 -10.62
N GLN A 28 26.71 4.87 -11.89
CA GLN A 28 25.32 4.99 -12.29
C GLN A 28 24.43 3.92 -11.66
N ARG A 29 24.91 2.66 -11.54
CA ARG A 29 24.20 1.61 -10.80
C ARG A 29 24.06 1.92 -9.31
N ILE A 30 25.10 2.46 -8.69
CA ILE A 30 25.06 2.84 -7.27
C ILE A 30 24.05 3.99 -7.07
N ILE A 31 24.07 5.01 -7.93
CA ILE A 31 23.14 6.14 -7.85
C ILE A 31 21.70 5.69 -8.09
N LEU A 32 21.46 4.82 -9.09
CA LEU A 32 20.14 4.26 -9.35
C LEU A 32 19.66 3.41 -8.18
N GLY A 33 20.51 2.56 -7.61
CA GLY A 33 20.18 1.75 -6.44
C GLY A 33 19.88 2.59 -5.20
N LEU A 34 20.65 3.67 -4.99
CA LEU A 34 20.42 4.59 -3.87
C LEU A 34 19.09 5.35 -4.05
N GLY A 35 18.81 5.82 -5.27
CA GLY A 35 17.55 6.49 -5.60
C GLY A 35 16.35 5.57 -5.42
N SER A 36 16.41 4.34 -5.94
CA SER A 36 15.32 3.37 -5.77
C SER A 36 15.13 2.97 -4.31
N PHE A 37 16.22 2.89 -3.54
CA PHE A 37 16.16 2.59 -2.11
C PHE A 37 15.41 3.68 -1.33
N VAL A 38 15.72 4.95 -1.58
CA VAL A 38 15.01 6.07 -0.92
C VAL A 38 13.52 6.03 -1.24
N VAL A 39 13.15 5.81 -2.50
CA VAL A 39 11.74 5.69 -2.91
C VAL A 39 11.06 4.51 -2.22
N ALA A 40 11.72 3.36 -2.14
CA ALA A 40 11.19 2.18 -1.47
C ALA A 40 10.94 2.44 0.03
N VAL A 41 11.88 3.10 0.72
CA VAL A 41 11.71 3.44 2.15
C VAL A 41 10.52 4.36 2.36
N VAL A 42 10.34 5.39 1.51
CA VAL A 42 9.18 6.30 1.61
C VAL A 42 7.87 5.54 1.42
N LEU A 43 7.79 4.64 0.43
CA LEU A 43 6.60 3.81 0.21
C LEU A 43 6.29 2.90 1.41
N VAL A 44 7.32 2.32 2.04
CA VAL A 44 7.14 1.50 3.24
C VAL A 44 6.60 2.35 4.39
N ILE A 45 7.13 3.54 4.64
CA ILE A 45 6.66 4.41 5.72
C ILE A 45 5.19 4.80 5.51
N VAL A 46 4.82 5.20 4.29
CA VAL A 46 3.44 5.56 3.95
C VAL A 46 2.51 4.34 4.08
N GLY A 47 2.92 3.18 3.57
CA GLY A 47 2.15 1.94 3.65
C GLY A 47 1.93 1.48 5.09
N VAL A 48 2.98 1.55 5.93
CA VAL A 48 2.91 1.24 7.37
C VAL A 48 1.97 2.21 8.09
N GLY A 49 2.13 3.52 7.86
CA GLY A 49 1.26 4.52 8.47
C GLY A 49 -0.21 4.35 8.11
N TRP A 50 -0.50 4.06 6.84
CA TRP A 50 -1.86 3.76 6.39
C TRP A 50 -2.40 2.44 6.95
N TYR A 51 -1.56 1.40 7.02
CA TYR A 51 -1.94 0.10 7.55
C TYR A 51 -2.29 0.18 9.04
N PHE A 52 -1.45 0.81 9.86
CA PHE A 52 -1.72 0.96 11.29
C PHE A 52 -2.80 1.99 11.61
N GLY A 53 -2.89 3.09 10.85
CA GLY A 53 -3.85 4.16 11.14
C GLY A 53 -5.27 3.90 10.64
N TYR A 54 -5.43 3.21 9.51
CA TYR A 54 -6.73 2.96 8.91
C TYR A 54 -7.06 1.47 8.85
N TYR A 55 -6.14 0.63 8.36
CA TYR A 55 -6.49 -0.76 8.06
C TYR A 55 -6.64 -1.63 9.33
N GLN A 56 -5.67 -1.60 10.24
CA GLN A 56 -5.69 -2.38 11.47
C GLN A 56 -6.89 -2.08 12.38
N PRO A 57 -7.22 -0.81 12.72
CA PRO A 57 -8.36 -0.54 13.62
C PRO A 57 -9.70 -0.95 13.02
N LEU A 58 -9.85 -0.88 11.69
CA LEU A 58 -11.06 -1.32 10.98
C LEU A 58 -11.24 -2.86 10.96
N HIS A 59 -10.14 -3.61 11.09
CA HIS A 59 -10.15 -5.08 11.09
C HIS A 59 -9.99 -5.68 12.49
N GLN A 60 -9.89 -4.86 13.53
CA GLN A 60 -9.97 -5.35 14.89
C GLN A 60 -11.39 -5.83 15.18
N THR A 61 -11.47 -7.02 15.77
CA THR A 61 -12.71 -7.68 16.20
C THR A 61 -13.20 -6.99 17.48
N VAL A 62 -14.33 -6.29 17.39
CA VAL A 62 -14.85 -5.45 18.49
C VAL A 62 -15.95 -6.15 19.26
N ILE A 63 -16.64 -7.11 18.64
CA ILE A 63 -17.75 -7.83 19.27
C ILE A 63 -17.62 -9.31 18.91
N SER A 64 -17.67 -10.17 19.93
CA SER A 64 -17.80 -11.63 19.75
C SER A 64 -19.17 -12.04 20.27
N VAL A 65 -20.04 -12.50 19.38
CA VAL A 65 -21.35 -13.06 19.74
C VAL A 65 -21.41 -14.49 19.27
N ASN A 66 -21.64 -15.43 20.19
CA ASN A 66 -21.87 -16.86 19.89
C ASN A 66 -20.82 -17.47 18.93
N ASN A 67 -19.53 -17.29 19.23
CA ASN A 67 -18.37 -17.74 18.42
C ASN A 67 -18.18 -17.05 17.04
N THR A 68 -18.93 -16.00 16.73
CA THR A 68 -18.70 -15.16 15.54
C THR A 68 -18.01 -13.86 15.93
N GLU A 69 -16.90 -13.55 15.27
CA GLU A 69 -16.12 -12.33 15.50
C GLU A 69 -16.53 -11.26 14.48
N PHE A 70 -17.02 -10.12 14.98
CA PHE A 70 -17.42 -8.98 14.16
C PHE A 70 -16.34 -7.91 14.14
N ASN A 71 -15.89 -7.59 12.93
CA ASN A 71 -14.89 -6.56 12.68
C ASN A 71 -15.49 -5.16 12.84
N MET A 72 -14.65 -4.19 13.20
CA MET A 72 -15.04 -2.78 13.32
C MET A 72 -15.67 -2.21 12.03
N ASP A 73 -15.24 -2.66 10.85
CA ASP A 73 -15.89 -2.28 9.57
C ASP A 73 -17.38 -2.68 9.51
N TYR A 74 -17.73 -3.87 10.00
CA TYR A 74 -19.12 -4.33 10.04
C TYR A 74 -19.95 -3.47 11.02
N TYR A 75 -19.37 -3.18 12.19
CA TYR A 75 -19.98 -2.29 13.17
C TYR A 75 -20.23 -0.89 12.57
N ILE A 76 -19.25 -0.29 11.91
CA ILE A 76 -19.38 1.05 11.29
C ILE A 76 -20.43 1.03 10.17
N LYS A 77 -20.53 -0.05 9.39
CA LYS A 77 -21.57 -0.19 8.36
C LYS A 77 -22.98 -0.20 8.96
N ILE A 78 -23.19 -0.94 10.04
CA ILE A 78 -24.48 -0.97 10.73
C ILE A 78 -24.75 0.39 11.39
N LEU A 79 -23.76 1.00 12.04
CA LEU A 79 -23.90 2.34 12.61
C LEU A 79 -24.26 3.39 11.56
N LYS A 80 -23.68 3.31 10.35
CA LYS A 80 -24.05 4.18 9.23
C LYS A 80 -25.47 3.92 8.74
N LEU A 81 -25.88 2.65 8.64
CA LEU A 81 -27.21 2.26 8.18
C LEU A 81 -28.31 2.76 9.14
N TYR A 82 -28.11 2.61 10.45
CA TYR A 82 -29.09 3.02 11.45
C TYR A 82 -28.97 4.51 11.83
N GLY A 83 -27.79 5.10 11.68
CA GLY A 83 -27.55 6.53 11.90
C GLY A 83 -27.85 7.42 10.70
N GLU A 84 -28.21 6.85 9.55
CA GLU A 84 -28.58 7.62 8.35
C GLU A 84 -29.82 8.48 8.64
N GLY A 85 -29.65 9.80 8.66
CA GLY A 85 -30.71 10.77 8.99
C GLY A 85 -30.69 11.30 10.43
N TRP A 86 -29.81 10.79 11.30
CA TRP A 86 -29.65 11.28 12.67
C TRP A 86 -28.51 12.32 12.79
N PRO A 87 -28.70 13.41 13.56
CA PRO A 87 -27.62 14.35 13.85
C PRO A 87 -26.45 13.68 14.59
N VAL A 88 -25.22 14.10 14.29
CA VAL A 88 -23.98 13.51 14.87
C VAL A 88 -23.98 13.47 16.40
N GLN A 89 -24.63 14.44 17.03
CA GLN A 89 -24.84 14.55 18.47
C GLN A 89 -25.60 13.39 19.12
N TYR A 90 -26.28 12.54 18.34
CA TYR A 90 -26.96 11.33 18.84
C TYR A 90 -26.19 10.04 18.50
N MET A 91 -25.02 10.13 17.87
CA MET A 91 -24.25 8.94 17.46
C MET A 91 -23.82 8.08 18.65
N ASP A 92 -23.52 8.68 19.80
CA ASP A 92 -23.13 7.92 21.01
C ASP A 92 -24.28 7.06 21.55
N ALA A 93 -25.50 7.60 21.57
CA ALA A 93 -26.67 6.82 21.99
C ALA A 93 -27.00 5.70 20.99
N LEU A 94 -26.83 5.97 19.70
CA LEU A 94 -27.02 4.97 18.64
C LEU A 94 -25.94 3.88 18.66
N ALA A 95 -24.71 4.21 19.06
CA ALA A 95 -23.61 3.24 19.17
C ALA A 95 -23.98 2.09 20.13
N ASP A 96 -24.50 2.41 21.31
CA ASP A 96 -24.95 1.40 22.29
C ASP A 96 -26.14 0.57 21.77
N GLU A 97 -27.06 1.22 21.05
CA GLU A 97 -28.22 0.54 20.47
C GLU A 97 -27.79 -0.45 19.36
N VAL A 98 -26.83 -0.08 18.53
CA VAL A 98 -26.29 -0.92 17.45
C VAL A 98 -25.67 -2.21 17.98
N VAL A 99 -24.96 -2.18 19.11
CA VAL A 99 -24.44 -3.39 19.76
C VAL A 99 -25.58 -4.34 20.13
N THR A 100 -26.67 -3.79 20.67
CA THR A 100 -27.85 -4.57 21.06
C THR A 100 -28.58 -5.15 19.84
N ILE A 101 -28.69 -4.39 18.75
CA ILE A 101 -29.27 -4.85 17.48
C ILE A 101 -28.46 -6.00 16.88
N ILE A 102 -27.12 -5.86 16.84
CA ILE A 102 -26.22 -6.91 16.35
C ILE A 102 -26.40 -8.18 17.19
N GLY A 103 -26.34 -8.06 18.53
CA GLY A 103 -26.55 -9.20 19.41
C GLY A 103 -27.90 -9.89 19.19
N ARG A 104 -28.99 -9.11 19.04
CA ARG A 104 -30.33 -9.67 18.84
C ARG A 104 -30.49 -10.36 17.48
N ASN A 105 -29.96 -9.77 16.41
CA ASN A 105 -30.06 -10.36 15.07
C ASN A 105 -29.26 -11.65 14.94
N GLU A 106 -28.10 -11.74 15.61
CA GLU A 106 -27.27 -12.96 15.61
C GLU A 106 -27.84 -14.06 16.51
N LEU A 107 -28.63 -13.73 17.54
CA LEU A 107 -29.33 -14.73 18.37
C LEU A 107 -30.55 -15.35 17.67
N VAL A 108 -31.09 -14.70 16.63
CA VAL A 108 -32.27 -15.14 15.88
C VAL A 108 -31.88 -15.95 14.63
N ARG A 109 -30.61 -15.89 14.22
CA ARG A 109 -30.07 -16.57 13.05
C ARG A 109 -29.60 -17.98 13.36
#